data_AF-A0A1J4JPM3-F1
#
_entry.id   AF-A0A1J4JPM3-F1
#
_cell.length_a   1.000
_cell.length_b   1.000
_cell.length_c   1.000
_cell.angle_alpha   90.00
_cell.angle_beta   90.00
_cell.angle_gamma   90.00
#
_symmetry.space_group_name_H-M   'P 1'
#
loop_
_entity.id
_entity.type
_entity.pdbx_description
1 polymer ?
#
loop_
_entity_poly.entity_id
_entity_poly.type
_entity_poly.pdbx_seq_one_letter_code
_entity_poly.pdbx_strand_id
1 'polypeptide(L)'
;MYDDTEEEEEVGVGANDFSFTKRKKELQSLYHDFHSALAKMQEMPDFTVEDEEYSPTSSPNRKSRKDSYIQRNYELRTLIRELQSLKNESLEIKETLQSVKGKTKRTVAPIIEKVNALINILSSHIGRAEALLTSLKQ
;
A
#
# COMPACT_ATOMS: atom_id res chain seq x y z
N MET A 1 -29.46 17.18 -54.98
CA MET A 1 -29.86 15.93 -54.31
C MET A 1 -28.59 15.38 -53.69
N TYR A 2 -28.64 15.21 -52.37
CA TYR A 2 -27.59 14.68 -51.50
C TYR A 2 -27.56 13.15 -51.55
N ASP A 3 -26.58 12.58 -50.84
CA ASP A 3 -26.36 11.16 -50.47
C ASP A 3 -25.59 10.29 -51.47
N ASP A 4 -24.60 9.49 -51.10
CA ASP A 4 -24.07 9.14 -49.76
C ASP A 4 -22.61 8.70 -49.94
N THR A 5 -21.70 9.27 -49.15
CA THR A 5 -20.34 8.75 -48.98
C THR A 5 -20.33 8.15 -47.58
N GLU A 6 -20.52 6.83 -47.49
CA GLU A 6 -20.36 6.11 -46.22
C GLU A 6 -18.87 6.11 -45.86
N GLU A 7 -18.48 7.04 -44.99
CA GLU A 7 -17.26 6.92 -44.19
C GLU A 7 -17.52 5.87 -43.11
N GLU A 8 -16.98 4.67 -43.29
CA GLU A 8 -16.85 3.69 -42.21
C GLU A 8 -15.81 4.19 -41.21
N GLU A 9 -16.29 4.74 -40.11
CA GLU A 9 -15.53 5.10 -38.92
C GLU A 9 -15.16 3.80 -38.17
N GLU A 10 -14.01 3.19 -38.49
CA GLU A 10 -13.43 2.13 -37.66
C GLU A 10 -13.00 2.71 -36.30
N VAL A 11 -13.87 2.51 -35.32
CA VAL A 11 -13.64 2.81 -33.90
C VAL A 11 -12.44 2.00 -33.41
N GLY A 12 -11.32 2.69 -33.19
CA GLY A 12 -10.09 2.15 -32.61
C GLY A 12 -10.28 1.66 -31.18
N VAL A 13 -10.76 0.42 -31.02
CA VAL A 13 -10.80 -0.33 -29.75
C VAL A 13 -9.68 -1.37 -29.77
N GLY A 14 -8.42 -0.94 -29.59
CA GLY A 14 -7.29 -1.88 -29.63
C GLY A 14 -6.04 -1.48 -28.83
N ALA A 15 -5.85 -0.21 -28.52
CA ALA A 15 -4.61 0.26 -27.89
C ALA A 15 -4.55 -0.02 -26.37
N ASN A 16 -5.69 0.02 -25.67
CA ASN A 16 -5.71 -0.10 -24.21
C ASN A 16 -5.64 -1.55 -23.69
N ASP A 17 -6.26 -2.50 -24.39
CA ASP A 17 -6.22 -3.92 -24.01
C ASP A 17 -4.85 -4.57 -24.28
N PHE A 18 -4.13 -4.07 -25.30
CA PHE A 18 -2.74 -4.43 -25.56
C PHE A 18 -1.82 -3.99 -24.43
N SER A 19 -2.03 -2.77 -23.89
CA SER A 19 -1.28 -2.24 -22.76
C SER A 19 -1.50 -3.06 -21.48
N PHE A 20 -2.75 -3.44 -21.20
CA PHE A 20 -3.06 -4.26 -20.03
C PHE A 20 -2.50 -5.68 -20.13
N THR A 21 -2.64 -6.31 -21.30
CA THR A 21 -2.13 -7.66 -21.55
C THR A 21 -0.61 -7.70 -21.50
N LYS A 22 0.06 -6.67 -22.04
CA LYS A 22 1.50 -6.51 -21.96
C LYS A 22 1.96 -6.36 -20.50
N ARG A 23 1.31 -5.49 -19.73
CA ARG A 23 1.61 -5.26 -18.31
C ARG A 23 1.38 -6.51 -17.46
N LYS A 24 0.35 -7.30 -17.77
CA LYS A 24 0.08 -8.59 -17.10
C LYS A 24 1.20 -9.59 -17.36
N LYS A 25 1.70 -9.70 -18.60
CA LYS A 25 2.84 -10.56 -18.93
C LYS A 25 4.13 -10.11 -18.26
N GLU A 26 4.38 -8.80 -18.23
CA GLU A 26 5.55 -8.22 -17.53
C GLU A 26 5.53 -8.55 -16.04
N LEU A 27 4.37 -8.39 -15.37
CA LEU A 27 4.21 -8.76 -13.96
C LEU A 27 4.42 -10.26 -13.71
N GLN A 28 3.92 -11.12 -14.60
CA GLN A 28 4.11 -12.56 -14.50
C GLN A 28 5.58 -12.96 -14.69
N SER A 29 6.29 -12.32 -15.63
CA SER A 29 7.73 -12.51 -15.82
C SER A 29 8.50 -12.10 -14.57
N LEU A 30 8.23 -10.91 -14.03
CA LEU A 30 8.91 -10.38 -12.85
C LEU A 30 8.69 -11.25 -11.61
N TYR A 31 7.48 -11.80 -11.45
CA TYR A 31 7.17 -12.75 -10.39
C TYR A 31 7.99 -14.05 -10.52
N HIS A 32 8.13 -14.56 -11.74
CA HIS A 32 8.93 -15.76 -12.00
C HIS A 32 10.43 -15.51 -11.77
N ASP A 33 10.95 -14.38 -12.23
CA ASP A 33 12.34 -13.97 -12.04
C ASP A 33 12.68 -13.80 -10.56
N PHE A 34 11.78 -13.19 -9.79
CA PHE A 34 11.94 -13.03 -8.35
C PHE A 34 11.99 -14.38 -7.62
N HIS A 35 11.07 -15.30 -7.96
CA HIS A 35 11.09 -16.64 -7.37
C HIS A 35 12.31 -17.46 -7.77
N SER A 36 12.76 -17.34 -9.01
CA SER A 36 13.98 -17.98 -9.51
C SER A 36 15.22 -17.44 -8.79
N ALA A 37 15.30 -16.13 -8.56
CA ALA A 37 16.38 -15.51 -7.80
C ALA A 37 16.40 -15.98 -6.33
N LEU A 38 15.23 -16.07 -5.68
CA LEU A 38 15.12 -16.59 -4.31
C LEU A 38 15.58 -18.05 -4.22
N ALA A 39 15.19 -18.90 -5.18
CA ALA A 39 15.62 -20.29 -5.22
C ALA A 39 17.15 -20.39 -5.38
N LYS A 40 17.75 -19.59 -6.26
CA LYS A 40 19.21 -19.54 -6.46
C LYS A 40 19.98 -19.02 -5.23
N MET A 41 19.41 -18.07 -4.49
CA MET A 41 20.00 -17.61 -3.23
C MET A 41 19.94 -18.68 -2.14
N GLN A 42 18.93 -19.56 -2.18
CA GLN A 42 18.76 -20.67 -1.25
C GLN A 42 19.61 -21.90 -1.61
N GLU A 43 20.10 -21.98 -2.86
CA GLU A 43 21.07 -22.98 -3.34
C GLU A 43 22.53 -22.57 -3.10
N MET A 44 22.80 -21.37 -2.57
CA MET A 44 24.15 -21.05 -2.11
C MET A 44 24.43 -21.87 -0.84
N PRO A 45 25.45 -22.74 -0.83
CA PRO A 45 25.77 -23.53 0.34
C PRO A 45 26.24 -22.61 1.46
N ASP A 46 25.57 -22.73 2.62
CA ASP A 46 26.04 -22.18 3.88
C ASP A 46 27.48 -22.67 4.10
N PHE A 47 28.41 -21.74 4.32
CA PHE A 47 29.72 -22.04 4.83
C PHE A 47 29.53 -22.62 6.23
N THR A 48 29.57 -23.94 6.35
CA THR A 48 29.42 -24.67 7.62
C THR A 48 30.57 -24.30 8.54
N VAL A 49 30.29 -23.43 9.51
CA VAL A 49 30.96 -23.51 10.82
C VAL A 49 30.23 -24.63 11.55
N GLU A 50 30.92 -25.76 11.70
CA GLU A 50 30.47 -26.89 12.53
C GLU A 50 30.20 -26.38 13.95
N ASP A 51 28.98 -26.56 14.44
CA ASP A 51 28.73 -26.78 15.86
C ASP A 51 27.44 -27.60 16.03
N GLU A 52 27.66 -28.80 16.55
CA GLU A 52 26.79 -29.71 17.31
C GLU A 52 25.29 -29.84 16.96
N GLU A 53 24.96 -31.10 16.62
CA GLU A 53 23.72 -31.82 16.97
C GLU A 53 22.43 -30.99 17.13
N TYR A 54 21.64 -30.88 16.05
CA TYR A 54 20.19 -30.82 16.21
C TYR A 54 19.46 -31.61 15.11
N SER A 55 18.82 -32.69 15.55
CA SER A 55 17.91 -33.54 14.80
C SER A 55 16.85 -32.73 14.05
N PRO A 56 16.61 -32.92 12.73
CA PRO A 56 15.64 -32.12 12.01
C PRO A 56 14.24 -32.72 12.18
N THR A 57 13.59 -32.44 13.32
CA THR A 57 12.13 -32.43 13.36
C THR A 57 11.63 -31.08 12.84
N SER A 58 11.80 -30.85 11.54
CA SER A 58 11.30 -29.65 10.85
C SER A 58 9.79 -29.79 10.60
N SER A 59 9.03 -29.45 11.64
CA SER A 59 7.59 -29.21 11.51
C SER A 59 7.35 -28.06 10.51
N PRO A 60 6.58 -28.24 9.42
CA PRO A 60 6.41 -27.24 8.35
C PRO A 60 5.68 -25.96 8.78
N ASN A 61 5.27 -25.87 10.04
CA ASN A 61 4.40 -24.82 10.57
C ASN A 61 5.14 -23.56 11.09
N ARG A 62 6.48 -23.58 11.16
CA ARG A 62 7.27 -22.43 11.68
C ARG A 62 7.63 -21.37 10.63
N LYS A 63 7.87 -21.75 9.36
CA LYS A 63 8.20 -20.78 8.28
C LYS A 63 7.01 -19.87 7.96
N SER A 64 5.80 -20.44 7.80
CA SER A 64 4.57 -19.69 7.49
C SER A 64 4.21 -18.60 8.52
N ARG A 65 4.51 -18.85 9.81
CA ARG A 65 4.25 -17.87 10.88
C ARG A 65 5.20 -16.68 10.84
N LYS A 66 6.48 -16.90 10.49
CA LYS A 66 7.49 -15.84 10.37
C LYS A 66 7.16 -14.93 9.18
N ASP A 67 6.76 -15.51 8.06
CA ASP A 67 6.37 -14.76 6.85
C ASP A 67 5.10 -13.94 7.09
N SER A 68 4.09 -14.53 7.77
CA SER A 68 2.88 -13.81 8.18
C SER A 68 3.16 -12.64 9.14
N TYR A 69 4.12 -12.80 10.05
CA TYR A 69 4.51 -11.74 10.99
C TYR A 69 5.22 -10.57 10.29
N ILE A 70 6.13 -10.87 9.36
CA ILE A 70 6.82 -9.84 8.55
C ILE A 70 5.80 -9.08 7.70
N GLN A 71 4.87 -9.80 7.07
CA GLN A 71 3.82 -9.20 6.26
C GLN A 71 2.91 -8.27 7.08
N ARG A 72 2.43 -8.71 8.24
CA ARG A 72 1.61 -7.87 9.14
C ARG A 72 2.35 -6.61 9.60
N ASN A 73 3.64 -6.73 9.89
CA ASN A 73 4.47 -5.57 10.26
C ASN A 73 4.58 -4.56 9.11
N TYR A 74 4.78 -5.06 7.88
CA TYR A 74 4.84 -4.20 6.70
C TYR A 74 3.50 -3.49 6.46
N GLU A 75 2.39 -4.23 6.52
CA GLU A 75 1.04 -3.68 6.35
C GLU A 75 0.73 -2.61 7.40
N LEU A 76 1.05 -2.85 8.68
CA LEU A 76 0.86 -1.86 9.74
C LEU A 76 1.70 -0.59 9.52
N ARG A 77 2.96 -0.73 9.05
CA ARG A 77 3.80 0.44 8.74
C ARG A 77 3.24 1.25 7.58
N THR A 78 2.73 0.58 6.56
CA THR A 78 2.07 1.24 5.42
C THR A 78 0.83 1.99 5.89
N LEU A 79 -0.01 1.35 6.71
CA LEU A 79 -1.20 1.98 7.27
C LEU A 79 -0.86 3.22 8.13
N ILE A 80 0.20 3.15 8.94
CA ILE A 80 0.66 4.30 9.73
C ILE A 80 1.04 5.48 8.80
N ARG A 81 1.77 5.21 7.72
CA ARG A 81 2.17 6.25 6.75
C ARG A 81 0.95 6.87 6.06
N GLU A 82 -0.03 6.06 5.67
CA GLU A 82 -1.28 6.55 5.07
C GLU A 82 -2.07 7.43 6.05
N LEU A 83 -2.20 6.99 7.31
CA LEU A 83 -2.86 7.78 8.36
C LEU A 83 -2.14 9.10 8.63
N GLN A 84 -0.80 9.12 8.57
CA GLN A 84 0.00 10.33 8.68
C GLN A 84 -0.23 11.27 7.49
N SER A 85 -0.28 10.75 6.25
CA SER A 85 -0.61 11.54 5.05
C SER A 85 -1.98 12.20 5.19
N LEU A 86 -3.01 11.41 5.51
CA LEU A 86 -4.38 11.91 5.69
C LEU A 86 -4.48 12.97 6.80
N LYS A 87 -3.70 12.81 7.87
CA LYS A 87 -3.64 13.80 8.95
C LYS A 87 -3.04 15.12 8.46
N ASN A 88 -1.96 15.06 7.68
CA ASN A 88 -1.33 16.24 7.11
C ASN A 88 -2.25 16.95 6.12
N GLU A 89 -2.87 16.22 5.20
CA GLU A 89 -3.88 16.76 4.28
C GLU A 89 -5.04 17.42 5.03
N SER A 90 -5.50 16.82 6.14
CA SER A 90 -6.54 17.41 6.99
C SER A 90 -6.08 18.70 7.67
N LEU A 91 -4.80 18.81 8.05
CA LEU A 91 -4.22 20.04 8.61
C LEU A 91 -4.14 21.14 7.55
N GLU A 92 -3.70 20.82 6.33
CA GLU A 92 -3.67 21.77 5.21
C GLU A 92 -5.07 22.30 4.86
N ILE A 93 -6.08 21.43 4.86
CA ILE A 93 -7.48 21.82 4.69
C ILE A 93 -7.90 22.78 5.81
N LYS A 94 -7.56 22.45 7.08
CA LYS A 94 -7.88 23.31 8.23
C LYS A 94 -7.24 24.70 8.09
N GLU A 95 -5.97 24.78 7.70
CA GLU A 95 -5.27 26.05 7.50
C GLU A 95 -5.93 26.87 6.38
N THR A 96 -6.26 26.21 5.27
CA THR A 96 -7.00 26.84 4.16
C THR A 96 -8.33 27.40 4.62
N LEU A 97 -9.10 26.64 5.40
CA LEU A 97 -10.40 27.08 5.95
C LEU A 97 -10.24 28.22 6.97
N GLN A 98 -9.17 28.22 7.76
CA GLN A 98 -8.89 29.29 8.72
C GLN A 98 -8.52 30.62 8.05
N SER A 99 -7.99 30.58 6.82
CA SER A 99 -7.69 31.78 6.04
C SER A 99 -8.93 32.54 5.55
N VAL A 100 -10.11 31.90 5.58
CA VAL A 100 -11.38 32.47 5.10
C VAL A 100 -11.82 33.64 5.99
N LYS A 101 -12.07 34.80 5.36
CA LYS A 101 -12.52 36.04 6.02
C LYS A 101 -13.95 36.40 5.62
N GLY A 102 -14.53 37.36 6.35
CA GLY A 102 -15.85 37.92 6.03
C GLY A 102 -17.02 37.01 6.38
N LYS A 103 -18.15 37.18 5.67
CA LYS A 103 -19.43 36.50 5.96
C LYS A 103 -19.32 34.97 5.93
N THR A 104 -18.41 34.43 5.11
CA THR A 104 -18.16 33.00 4.92
C THR A 104 -17.52 32.34 6.14
N LYS A 105 -16.83 33.11 7.01
CA LYS A 105 -16.18 32.59 8.22
C LYS A 105 -17.16 31.87 9.15
N ARG A 106 -18.38 32.39 9.28
CA ARG A 106 -19.42 31.80 10.14
C ARG A 106 -19.90 30.45 9.60
N THR A 107 -19.95 30.31 8.27
CA THR A 107 -20.32 29.05 7.59
C THR A 107 -19.21 28.01 7.66
N VAL A 108 -17.95 28.45 7.69
CA VAL A 108 -16.77 27.57 7.72
C VAL A 108 -16.45 27.06 9.13
N ALA A 109 -16.80 27.78 10.19
CA ALA A 109 -16.59 27.37 11.58
C ALA A 109 -17.01 25.91 11.90
N PRO A 110 -18.23 25.44 11.57
CA PRO A 110 -18.62 24.06 11.83
C PRO A 110 -17.83 23.03 10.99
N ILE A 111 -17.30 23.44 9.83
CA ILE A 111 -16.44 22.57 9.00
C ILE A 111 -15.09 22.41 9.69
N ILE A 112 -14.51 23.49 10.22
CA ILE A 112 -13.26 23.44 11.00
C ILE A 112 -13.40 22.50 12.20
N GLU A 113 -14.53 22.52 12.91
CA GLU A 113 -14.79 21.60 14.02
C GLU A 113 -14.80 20.13 13.57
N LYS A 114 -15.42 19.84 12.42
CA LYS A 114 -15.39 18.48 11.84
C LYS A 114 -13.99 18.05 11.42
N VAL A 115 -13.20 18.95 10.85
CA VAL A 115 -11.81 18.68 10.48
C VAL A 115 -10.96 18.44 11.73
N ASN A 116 -11.16 19.19 12.82
CA ASN A 116 -10.51 18.92 14.11
C ASN A 116 -10.87 17.53 14.65
N ALA A 117 -12.14 17.15 14.60
CA ALA A 117 -12.58 15.81 15.00
C ALA A 117 -11.88 14.73 14.17
N LEU A 118 -11.77 14.92 12.86
CA LEU A 118 -11.06 14.00 11.97
C LEU A 118 -9.57 13.88 12.33
N ILE A 119 -8.88 15.00 12.56
CA ILE A 119 -7.46 15.03 12.98
C ILE A 119 -7.26 14.25 14.29
N ASN A 120 -8.17 14.40 15.25
CA ASN A 120 -8.13 13.69 16.53
C ASN A 120 -8.33 12.18 16.34
N ILE A 121 -9.29 11.79 15.50
CA ILE A 121 -9.55 10.38 15.14
C ILE A 121 -8.30 9.77 14.48
N LEU A 122 -7.73 10.44 13.47
CA LEU A 122 -6.52 9.99 12.78
C LEU A 122 -5.35 9.85 13.75
N SER A 123 -5.13 10.83 14.64
CA SER A 123 -4.08 10.77 15.66
C SER A 123 -4.28 9.58 16.61
N SER A 124 -5.51 9.29 17.01
CA SER A 124 -5.84 8.11 17.83
C SER A 124 -5.58 6.79 17.08
N HIS A 125 -5.90 6.72 15.79
CA HIS A 125 -5.61 5.55 14.96
C HIS A 125 -4.11 5.33 14.78
N ILE A 126 -3.33 6.39 14.55
CA ILE A 126 -1.86 6.31 14.49
C ILE A 126 -1.31 5.74 15.80
N GLY A 127 -1.70 6.29 16.95
CA GLY A 127 -1.23 5.80 18.25
C GLY A 127 -1.60 4.34 18.52
N ARG A 128 -2.81 3.91 18.11
CA ARG A 128 -3.20 2.49 18.21
C ARG A 128 -2.37 1.60 17.29
N ALA A 129 -2.13 2.01 16.05
CA ALA A 129 -1.32 1.24 15.11
C ALA A 129 0.15 1.15 15.55
N GLU A 130 0.71 2.22 16.12
CA GLU A 130 2.05 2.23 16.71
C GLU A 130 2.14 1.32 17.95
N ALA A 131 1.11 1.31 18.80
CA ALA A 131 1.02 0.39 19.93
C ALA A 131 0.98 -1.07 19.47
N LEU A 132 0.20 -1.38 18.43
CA LEU A 132 0.18 -2.72 17.83
C LEU A 132 1.56 -3.11 17.28
N LEU A 133 2.22 -2.21 16.57
CA LEU A 133 3.56 -2.44 16.02
C LEU A 133 4.60 -2.65 17.12
N THR A 134 4.46 -1.98 18.27
CA THR A 134 5.33 -2.17 19.43
C THR A 134 5.06 -3.50 20.12
N SER A 135 3.78 -3.87 20.27
CA SER A 135 3.38 -5.15 20.86
C SER A 135 3.82 -6.35 20.03
N LEU A 136 3.94 -6.19 18.71
CA LEU A 136 4.43 -7.24 17.82
C LEU A 136 5.93 -7.52 18.01
N LYS A 137 6.72 -6.50 18.37
CA LYS A 137 8.18 -6.62 18.54
C LYS A 137 8.62 -7.34 19.82
N GLN A 138 7.72 -7.56 20.78
CA GLN A 138 7.96 -8.25 22.05
C GLN A 138 7.67 -9.75 21.91
#